data_AF-A0A945MIA1-F1
#
_entry.id   AF-A0A945MIA1-F1
#
_cell.length_a   1.000
_cell.length_b   1.000
_cell.length_c   1.000
_cell.angle_alpha   90.00
_cell.angle_beta   90.00
_cell.angle_gamma   90.00
#
_symmetry.space_group_name_H-M   'P 1'
#
loop_
_entity.id
_entity.type
_entity.pdbx_description
1 polymer ?
#
loop_
_entity_poly.entity_id
_entity_poly.type
_entity_poly.pdbx_seq_one_letter_code
_entity_poly.pdbx_strand_id
1 'polypeptide(L)'
;MKTIGIQGGKGSFSEEAANLFCKNHGISDSKIIYQISSEQVLHEVENNQTEYGIIAMENAQGGVVIESVEALSKYRCDIIEMFHIPVNQNLLGVAGTNIGDIMEIHSHQQALRQCKDYLSEHFWSRPLIEEDDTAEAARRLAEGKLPPNAAVIANEACAELYNLEILEKSIHDLKHNLTLFLGIKKLEAE
;
A
#
# COMPACT_ATOMS: atom_id res chain seq x y z
N MET A 1 -17.32 6.36 -16.14
CA MET A 1 -16.28 6.22 -15.12
C MET A 1 -16.78 5.35 -13.98
N LYS A 2 -16.20 4.17 -13.83
CA LYS A 2 -16.45 3.21 -12.74
C LYS A 2 -15.72 3.68 -11.47
N THR A 3 -16.32 3.56 -10.29
CA THR A 3 -15.67 3.96 -9.02
C THR A 3 -15.13 2.74 -8.29
N ILE A 4 -13.89 2.82 -7.82
CA ILE A 4 -13.20 1.74 -7.11
C ILE A 4 -12.68 2.27 -5.78
N GLY A 5 -13.27 1.82 -4.68
CA GLY A 5 -12.82 2.15 -3.33
C GLY A 5 -11.63 1.29 -2.92
N ILE A 6 -10.61 1.90 -2.32
CA ILE A 6 -9.44 1.22 -1.74
C ILE A 6 -9.07 1.81 -0.39
N GLN A 7 -8.46 1.01 0.47
CA GLN A 7 -7.72 1.52 1.63
C GLN A 7 -6.29 1.91 1.22
N GLY A 8 -5.87 3.12 1.58
CA GLY A 8 -4.51 3.61 1.37
C GLY A 8 -4.42 4.78 0.38
N GLY A 9 -3.22 5.30 0.20
CA GLY A 9 -2.95 6.47 -0.64
C GLY A 9 -2.61 6.13 -2.10
N LYS A 10 -2.44 7.19 -2.91
CA LYS A 10 -1.91 7.11 -4.27
C LYS A 10 -0.47 6.56 -4.23
N GLY A 11 -0.15 5.58 -5.06
CA GLY A 11 1.12 4.85 -5.04
C GLY A 11 1.19 3.70 -4.04
N SER A 12 0.12 3.41 -3.30
CA SER A 12 0.05 2.24 -2.41
C SER A 12 -0.05 0.92 -3.18
N PHE A 13 0.24 -0.20 -2.51
CA PHE A 13 -0.01 -1.54 -3.05
C PHE A 13 -1.51 -1.79 -3.34
N SER A 14 -2.42 -1.13 -2.61
CA SER A 14 -3.87 -1.21 -2.88
C SER A 14 -4.26 -0.53 -4.19
N GLU A 15 -3.59 0.57 -4.56
CA GLU A 15 -3.78 1.21 -5.86
C GLU A 15 -3.26 0.32 -7.00
N GLU A 16 -2.11 -0.32 -6.81
CA GLU A 16 -1.59 -1.33 -7.73
C GLU A 16 -2.59 -2.49 -7.91
N ALA A 17 -3.16 -2.99 -6.80
CA ALA A 17 -4.20 -4.00 -6.81
C ALA A 17 -5.45 -3.57 -7.59
N ALA A 18 -5.92 -2.34 -7.38
CA ALA A 18 -7.06 -1.78 -8.11
C ALA A 18 -6.79 -1.61 -9.61
N ASN A 19 -5.58 -1.23 -10.00
CA ASN A 19 -5.20 -1.13 -11.41
C ASN A 19 -5.16 -2.51 -12.08
N LEU A 20 -4.65 -3.53 -11.38
CA LEU A 20 -4.67 -4.91 -11.89
C LEU A 20 -6.11 -5.44 -12.02
N PHE A 21 -6.95 -5.21 -11.03
CA PHE A 21 -8.37 -5.54 -11.08
C PHE A 21 -9.06 -4.87 -12.28
N CYS A 22 -8.87 -3.56 -12.49
CA CYS A 22 -9.40 -2.86 -13.66
C CYS A 22 -9.01 -3.57 -14.97
N LYS A 23 -7.73 -3.93 -15.10
CA LYS A 23 -7.19 -4.60 -16.28
C LYS A 23 -7.84 -5.97 -16.48
N ASN A 24 -7.99 -6.77 -15.43
CA ASN A 24 -8.58 -8.11 -15.48
C ASN A 24 -10.06 -8.07 -15.91
N HIS A 25 -10.79 -7.02 -15.51
CA HIS A 25 -12.21 -6.84 -15.83
C HIS A 25 -12.47 -5.95 -17.06
N GLY A 26 -11.43 -5.51 -17.78
CA GLY A 26 -11.58 -4.67 -18.96
C GLY A 26 -12.15 -3.27 -18.66
N ILE A 27 -11.96 -2.76 -17.45
CA ILE A 27 -12.42 -1.44 -17.02
C ILE A 27 -11.42 -0.38 -17.50
N SER A 28 -11.75 0.32 -18.58
CA SER A 28 -10.87 1.33 -19.20
C SER A 28 -11.06 2.75 -18.68
N ASP A 29 -12.19 3.04 -18.02
CA ASP A 29 -12.54 4.37 -17.48
C ASP A 29 -12.96 4.21 -16.02
N SER A 30 -11.99 4.36 -15.11
CA SER A 30 -12.18 4.22 -13.66
C SER A 30 -11.67 5.44 -12.87
N LYS A 31 -12.21 5.60 -11.67
CA LYS A 31 -11.75 6.54 -10.66
C LYS A 31 -11.52 5.80 -9.34
N ILE A 32 -10.29 5.85 -8.86
CA ILE A 32 -9.93 5.32 -7.54
C ILE A 32 -10.41 6.32 -6.47
N ILE A 33 -11.08 5.79 -5.45
CA ILE A 33 -11.53 6.50 -4.26
C ILE A 33 -10.66 6.00 -3.10
N TYR A 34 -9.73 6.84 -2.66
CA TYR A 34 -8.86 6.52 -1.52
C TYR A 34 -9.62 6.71 -0.22
N GLN A 35 -9.49 5.71 0.65
CA GLN A 35 -10.16 5.69 1.93
C GLN A 35 -9.18 5.27 3.02
N ILE A 36 -9.55 5.56 4.27
CA ILE A 36 -8.68 5.38 5.44
C ILE A 36 -8.70 3.95 5.98
N SER A 37 -9.74 3.17 5.66
CA SER A 37 -9.97 1.86 6.27
C SER A 37 -10.66 0.89 5.32
N SER A 38 -10.43 -0.41 5.51
CA SER A 38 -11.19 -1.47 4.85
C SER A 38 -12.68 -1.39 5.21
N GLU A 39 -13.01 -0.99 6.44
CA GLU A 39 -14.39 -0.74 6.90
C GLU A 39 -15.11 0.30 6.03
N GLN A 40 -14.47 1.43 5.73
CA GLN A 40 -15.06 2.43 4.84
C GLN A 40 -15.28 1.86 3.43
N VAL A 41 -14.37 0.99 2.94
CA VAL A 41 -14.46 0.45 1.58
C VAL A 41 -15.71 -0.41 1.44
N LEU A 42 -15.91 -1.32 2.39
CA LEU A 42 -17.10 -2.16 2.40
C LEU A 42 -18.38 -1.36 2.64
N HIS A 43 -18.34 -0.37 3.53
CA HIS A 43 -19.48 0.52 3.76
C HIS A 43 -19.91 1.22 2.47
N GLU A 44 -18.97 1.80 1.71
CA GLU A 44 -19.29 2.50 0.45
C GLU A 44 -19.82 1.54 -0.63
N VAL A 45 -19.28 0.32 -0.71
CA VAL A 45 -19.75 -0.71 -1.65
C VAL A 45 -21.19 -1.15 -1.32
N GLU A 46 -21.48 -1.48 -0.06
CA GLU A 46 -22.82 -1.90 0.36
C GLU A 46 -23.87 -0.80 0.10
N ASN A 47 -23.49 0.46 0.33
CA ASN A 47 -24.36 1.62 0.16
C ASN A 47 -24.40 2.20 -1.26
N ASN A 48 -23.86 1.50 -2.28
CA ASN A 48 -23.83 1.97 -3.67
C ASN A 48 -23.09 3.33 -3.88
N GLN A 49 -22.15 3.67 -3.00
CA GLN A 49 -21.33 4.88 -3.14
C GLN A 49 -20.11 4.62 -4.03
N THR A 50 -19.58 3.40 -4.00
CA THR A 50 -18.57 2.88 -4.92
C THR A 50 -19.08 1.62 -5.62
N GLU A 51 -18.71 1.44 -6.89
CA GLU A 51 -19.16 0.27 -7.66
C GLU A 51 -18.38 -0.99 -7.30
N TYR A 52 -17.08 -0.84 -7.07
CA TYR A 52 -16.18 -1.91 -6.63
C TYR A 52 -15.38 -1.47 -5.40
N GLY A 53 -14.95 -2.44 -4.62
CA GLY A 53 -13.96 -2.27 -3.54
C GLY A 53 -12.80 -3.23 -3.74
N ILE A 54 -11.59 -2.81 -3.39
CA ILE A 54 -10.40 -3.66 -3.37
C ILE A 54 -9.79 -3.59 -1.96
N ILE A 55 -9.74 -4.73 -1.28
CA ILE A 55 -9.26 -4.83 0.10
C ILE A 55 -8.20 -5.93 0.21
N ALA A 56 -7.17 -5.71 1.03
CA ALA A 56 -6.19 -6.72 1.37
C ALA A 56 -6.81 -7.71 2.37
N MET A 57 -6.58 -9.01 2.21
CA MET A 57 -7.14 -10.05 3.09
C MET A 57 -6.06 -10.76 3.90
N GLU A 58 -4.92 -11.02 3.28
CA GLU A 58 -3.81 -11.75 3.89
C GLU A 58 -2.50 -11.31 3.28
N ASN A 59 -1.46 -11.14 4.09
CA ASN A 59 -0.10 -10.92 3.63
C ASN A 59 0.79 -12.08 4.07
N ALA A 60 1.66 -12.57 3.19
CA ALA A 60 2.52 -13.72 3.44
C ALA A 60 3.40 -13.58 4.69
N GLN A 61 3.83 -12.36 5.01
CA GLN A 61 4.65 -12.07 6.20
C GLN A 61 3.81 -11.62 7.41
N GLY A 62 2.75 -10.86 7.17
CA GLY A 62 1.90 -10.25 8.20
C GLY A 62 0.73 -11.11 8.68
N GLY A 63 0.40 -12.19 7.96
CA GLY A 63 -0.80 -12.98 8.16
C GLY A 63 -2.07 -12.26 7.73
N VAL A 64 -3.19 -12.62 8.35
CA VAL A 64 -4.52 -12.09 8.04
C VAL A 64 -4.63 -10.61 8.39
N VAL A 65 -5.24 -9.84 7.49
CA VAL A 65 -5.58 -8.42 7.73
C VAL A 65 -6.87 -8.36 8.55
N ILE A 66 -6.72 -8.28 9.87
CA ILE A 66 -7.84 -8.33 10.82
C ILE A 66 -8.91 -7.27 10.54
N GLU A 67 -8.50 -6.06 10.17
CA GLU A 67 -9.40 -4.96 9.85
C GLU A 67 -10.39 -5.32 8.73
N SER A 68 -9.91 -6.02 7.69
CA SER A 68 -10.73 -6.44 6.56
C SER A 68 -11.67 -7.59 6.94
N VAL A 69 -11.23 -8.50 7.82
CA VAL A 69 -12.09 -9.55 8.39
C VAL A 69 -13.21 -8.95 9.23
N GLU A 70 -12.89 -7.98 10.09
CA GLU A 70 -13.89 -7.29 10.91
C GLU A 70 -14.89 -6.53 10.04
N ALA A 71 -14.43 -5.85 8.99
CA ALA A 71 -15.31 -5.18 8.04
C ALA A 71 -16.24 -6.18 7.32
N LEU A 72 -15.71 -7.30 6.82
CA LEU A 72 -16.51 -8.36 6.17
C LEU A 72 -17.57 -8.97 7.11
N SER A 73 -17.35 -8.93 8.42
CA SER A 73 -18.35 -9.39 9.40
C SER A 73 -19.53 -8.42 9.54
N LYS A 74 -19.28 -7.12 9.32
CA LYS A 74 -20.26 -6.02 9.53
C LYS A 74 -21.10 -5.74 8.28
N TYR A 75 -20.51 -5.82 7.09
CA TYR A 75 -21.12 -5.43 5.83
C TYR A 75 -21.38 -6.64 4.91
N ARG A 76 -22.15 -6.45 3.85
CA ARG A 76 -22.48 -7.46 2.83
C ARG A 76 -21.94 -7.05 1.46
N CYS A 77 -21.29 -7.99 0.80
CA CYS A 77 -20.73 -7.83 -0.54
C CYS A 77 -20.62 -9.18 -1.25
N ASP A 78 -20.49 -9.14 -2.57
CA ASP A 78 -20.05 -10.28 -3.38
C ASP A 78 -18.54 -10.19 -3.62
N ILE A 79 -17.82 -11.28 -3.37
CA ILE A 79 -16.42 -11.43 -3.77
C ILE A 79 -16.40 -11.95 -5.20
N ILE A 80 -15.92 -11.12 -6.13
CA ILE A 80 -15.90 -11.42 -7.57
C ILE A 80 -14.51 -11.80 -8.08
N GLU A 81 -13.45 -11.52 -7.32
CA GLU A 81 -12.09 -11.95 -7.65
C GLU A 81 -11.24 -12.08 -6.38
N MET A 82 -10.31 -13.03 -6.41
CA MET A 82 -9.24 -13.19 -5.42
C MET A 82 -7.91 -13.26 -6.17
N PHE A 83 -6.98 -12.35 -5.88
CA PHE A 83 -5.73 -12.25 -6.61
C PHE A 83 -4.58 -11.77 -5.72
N HIS A 84 -3.34 -12.07 -6.11
CA HIS A 84 -2.16 -11.72 -5.32
C HIS A 84 -1.39 -10.57 -5.96
N ILE A 85 -0.90 -9.65 -5.13
CA ILE A 85 0.06 -8.61 -5.51
C ILE A 85 1.41 -8.87 -4.80
N PRO A 86 2.53 -8.89 -5.54
CA PRO A 86 3.85 -8.90 -4.94
C PRO A 86 4.15 -7.59 -4.19
N VAL A 87 4.51 -7.70 -2.92
CA VAL A 87 4.87 -6.54 -2.09
C VAL A 87 6.38 -6.35 -2.11
N ASN A 88 6.83 -5.56 -3.07
CA ASN A 88 8.23 -5.16 -3.18
C ASN A 88 8.46 -3.84 -2.42
N GLN A 89 8.90 -3.93 -1.17
CA GLN A 89 9.32 -2.76 -0.38
C GLN A 89 10.69 -2.26 -0.88
N ASN A 90 10.79 -0.97 -1.17
CA ASN A 90 12.00 -0.32 -1.67
C ASN A 90 12.40 0.85 -0.77
N LEU A 91 13.70 1.11 -0.67
CA LEU A 91 14.23 2.29 0.02
C LEU A 91 14.28 3.46 -0.97
N LEU A 92 13.54 4.53 -0.70
CA LEU A 92 13.49 5.73 -1.53
C LEU A 92 14.09 6.93 -0.81
N GLY A 93 14.69 7.84 -1.56
CA GLY A 93 15.24 9.10 -1.07
C GLY A 93 14.98 10.25 -2.03
N VAL A 94 15.27 11.48 -1.59
CA VAL A 94 15.29 12.64 -2.49
C VAL A 94 16.39 12.43 -3.55
N ALA A 95 16.16 12.86 -4.78
CA ALA A 95 17.12 12.71 -5.88
C ALA A 95 18.53 13.20 -5.51
N GLY A 96 19.54 12.37 -5.74
CA GLY A 96 20.94 12.65 -5.38
C GLY A 96 21.31 12.38 -3.92
N THR A 97 20.42 11.80 -3.12
CA THR A 97 20.74 11.34 -1.75
C THR A 97 21.71 10.16 -1.82
N ASN A 98 22.86 10.25 -1.16
CA ASN A 98 23.71 9.07 -0.96
C ASN A 98 23.18 8.25 0.20
N ILE A 99 23.23 6.92 0.07
CA ILE A 99 22.76 6.01 1.13
C ILE A 99 23.46 6.22 2.47
N GLY A 100 24.73 6.63 2.47
CA GLY A 100 25.51 6.93 3.68
C GLY A 100 25.11 8.22 4.40
N ASP A 101 24.38 9.12 3.72
CA ASP A 101 23.93 10.39 4.28
C ASP A 101 22.57 10.26 5.00
N ILE A 102 21.92 9.09 4.91
CA ILE A 102 20.60 8.84 5.51
C ILE A 102 20.69 8.94 7.04
N MET A 103 19.84 9.78 7.62
CA MET A 103 19.80 10.01 9.06
C MET A 103 18.64 9.32 9.77
N GLU A 104 17.51 9.13 9.09
CA GLU A 104 16.30 8.50 9.62
C GLU A 104 15.50 7.82 8.51
N ILE A 105 14.71 6.81 8.88
CA ILE A 105 13.93 6.00 7.94
C ILE A 105 12.46 6.00 8.35
N HIS A 106 11.58 6.39 7.43
CA HIS A 106 10.15 6.56 7.66
C HIS A 106 9.34 5.52 6.88
N SER A 107 8.39 4.86 7.53
CA SER A 107 7.41 4.03 6.84
C SER A 107 6.30 3.58 7.78
N HIS A 108 5.32 2.87 7.24
CA HIS A 108 4.34 2.16 8.04
C HIS A 108 5.02 1.10 8.92
N GLN A 109 4.51 0.88 10.14
CA GLN A 109 5.07 -0.06 11.11
C GLN A 109 5.29 -1.46 10.52
N GLN A 110 4.34 -1.93 9.71
CA GLN A 110 4.45 -3.23 9.07
C GLN A 110 5.60 -3.29 8.06
N ALA A 111 5.80 -2.24 7.26
CA ALA A 111 6.89 -2.18 6.29
C ALA A 111 8.26 -2.13 6.98
N LEU A 112 8.39 -1.36 8.08
CA LEU A 112 9.61 -1.35 8.90
C LEU A 112 9.93 -2.75 9.45
N ARG A 113 8.92 -3.47 9.96
CA ARG A 113 9.09 -4.84 10.46
C ARG A 113 9.43 -5.85 9.37
N GLN A 114 8.94 -5.63 8.14
CA GLN A 114 9.19 -6.50 6.99
C GLN A 114 10.59 -6.32 6.38
N CYS A 115 11.32 -5.27 6.75
CA CYS A 115 12.67 -4.97 6.26
C CYS A 115 13.70 -4.99 7.39
N LYS A 116 13.42 -5.70 8.48
CA LYS A 116 14.17 -5.59 9.73
C LYS A 116 15.61 -6.04 9.54
N ASP A 117 15.85 -7.11 8.79
CA ASP A 117 17.19 -7.67 8.63
C ASP A 117 18.07 -6.67 7.87
N TYR A 118 17.57 -6.15 6.73
CA TYR A 118 18.26 -5.13 5.95
C TYR A 118 18.54 -3.86 6.77
N LEU A 119 17.54 -3.36 7.51
CA LEU A 119 17.68 -2.17 8.35
C LEU A 119 18.69 -2.40 9.48
N SER A 120 18.74 -3.59 10.06
CA SER A 120 19.70 -3.93 11.12
C SER A 120 21.13 -4.08 10.61
N GLU A 121 21.32 -4.42 9.33
CA GLU A 121 22.65 -4.54 8.74
C GLU A 121 23.18 -3.17 8.30
N HIS A 122 22.34 -2.35 7.67
CA HIS A 122 22.78 -1.12 7.00
C HIS A 122 22.51 0.16 7.82
N PHE A 123 21.50 0.14 8.69
CA PHE A 123 20.98 1.33 9.38
C PHE A 123 20.74 1.12 10.88
N TRP A 124 21.45 0.19 11.52
CA TRP A 124 21.26 -0.18 12.94
C TRP A 124 21.29 0.99 13.93
N SER A 125 21.99 2.08 13.59
CA SER A 125 22.12 3.28 14.42
C SER A 125 21.14 4.40 14.06
N ARG A 126 20.29 4.21 13.03
CA ARG A 126 19.38 5.24 12.53
C ARG A 126 17.98 5.08 13.15
N PRO A 127 17.30 6.17 13.52
CA PRO A 127 15.93 6.11 13.96
C PRO A 127 15.02 5.53 12.87
N LEU A 128 14.12 4.65 13.28
CA LEU A 128 13.00 4.16 12.47
C LEU A 128 11.75 4.89 12.96
N ILE A 129 11.15 5.70 12.10
CA ILE A 129 10.00 6.54 12.41
C ILE A 129 8.75 5.91 11.80
N GLU A 130 7.77 5.63 12.66
CA GLU A 130 6.49 5.08 12.26
C GLU A 130 5.60 6.18 11.67
N GLU A 131 5.05 5.91 10.49
CA GLU A 131 4.09 6.74 9.77
C GLU A 131 2.79 5.94 9.55
N ASP A 132 1.69 6.61 9.25
CA ASP A 132 0.39 5.96 9.07
C ASP A 132 0.30 5.13 7.77
N ASP A 133 1.05 5.49 6.73
CA ASP A 133 1.01 4.82 5.43
C ASP A 133 2.34 4.99 4.67
N THR A 134 2.74 3.97 3.90
CA THR A 134 4.01 3.96 3.17
C THR A 134 4.05 4.98 2.03
N ALA A 135 2.94 5.15 1.31
CA ALA A 135 2.85 6.08 0.19
C ALA A 135 2.73 7.53 0.69
N GLU A 136 2.05 7.74 1.81
CA GLU A 136 2.01 9.04 2.49
C GLU A 136 3.39 9.47 2.99
N ALA A 137 4.18 8.56 3.57
CA ALA A 137 5.57 8.84 3.94
C ALA A 137 6.40 9.32 2.74
N ALA A 138 6.28 8.62 1.59
CA ALA A 138 6.96 9.02 0.36
C ALA A 138 6.50 10.38 -0.16
N ARG A 139 5.19 10.65 -0.16
CA ARG A 139 4.64 11.96 -0.53
C ARG A 139 5.20 13.08 0.36
N ARG A 140 5.25 12.86 1.68
CA ARG A 140 5.76 13.84 2.65
C ARG A 140 7.25 14.11 2.45
N LEU A 141 8.05 13.08 2.14
CA LEU A 141 9.46 13.26 1.79
C LEU A 141 9.61 14.16 0.56
N ALA A 142 8.88 13.88 -0.51
CA ALA A 142 8.92 14.66 -1.74
C ALA A 142 8.43 16.10 -1.57
N GLU A 143 7.47 16.34 -0.68
CA GLU A 143 6.97 17.68 -0.35
C GLU A 143 7.88 18.47 0.60
N GLY A 144 9.02 17.91 1.01
CA GLY A 144 9.94 18.54 1.97
C GLY A 144 9.36 18.68 3.37
N LYS A 145 8.36 17.84 3.72
CA LYS A 145 7.77 17.75 5.06
C LYS A 145 8.56 16.81 5.98
N LEU A 146 9.46 16.01 5.41
CA LEU A 146 10.48 15.25 6.11
C LEU A 146 11.86 15.85 5.79
N PRO A 147 12.88 15.62 6.64
CA PRO A 147 14.25 16.05 6.35
C PRO A 147 14.74 15.52 4.99
N PRO A 148 15.54 16.29 4.24
CA PRO A 148 16.00 15.89 2.91
C PRO A 148 16.94 14.67 2.92
N ASN A 149 17.51 14.33 4.07
CA ASN A 149 18.32 13.16 4.32
C ASN A 149 17.56 12.04 5.06
N ALA A 150 16.23 12.12 5.11
CA ALA A 150 15.40 10.98 5.47
C ALA A 150 15.25 10.06 4.25
N ALA A 151 15.12 8.77 4.50
CA ALA A 151 14.67 7.80 3.51
C ALA A 151 13.29 7.27 3.89
N VAL A 152 12.57 6.76 2.91
CA VAL A 152 11.26 6.11 3.12
C VAL A 152 11.28 4.69 2.60
N ILE A 153 10.49 3.81 3.21
CA ILE A 153 10.22 2.48 2.65
C ILE A 153 8.83 2.50 2.00
N ALA A 154 8.75 2.26 0.70
CA ALA A 154 7.49 2.32 -0.06
C ALA A 154 7.50 1.47 -1.34
N ASN A 155 6.35 1.41 -2.01
CA ASN A 155 6.19 0.82 -3.35
C ASN A 155 7.06 1.60 -4.37
N GLU A 156 7.60 0.91 -5.37
CA GLU A 156 8.35 1.52 -6.47
C GLU A 156 7.53 2.58 -7.22
N ALA A 157 6.20 2.43 -7.29
CA ALA A 157 5.31 3.40 -7.91
C ALA A 157 5.45 4.81 -7.29
N CYS A 158 5.79 4.90 -6.00
CA CYS A 158 6.02 6.17 -5.33
C CYS A 158 7.26 6.91 -5.85
N ALA A 159 8.27 6.21 -6.36
CA ALA A 159 9.47 6.83 -6.91
C ALA A 159 9.14 7.69 -8.13
N GLU A 160 8.43 7.12 -9.10
CA GLU A 160 7.98 7.84 -10.30
C GLU A 160 6.94 8.91 -9.96
N LEU A 161 5.96 8.56 -9.11
CA LEU A 161 4.85 9.44 -8.77
C LEU A 161 5.29 10.71 -8.05
N TYR A 162 6.28 10.59 -7.17
CA TYR A 162 6.73 11.68 -6.30
C TYR A 162 8.13 12.19 -6.64
N ASN A 163 8.69 11.78 -7.78
CA ASN A 163 10.02 12.18 -8.23
C ASN A 163 11.10 11.92 -7.16
N LEU A 164 11.03 10.73 -6.55
CA LEU A 164 12.02 10.21 -5.62
C LEU A 164 12.93 9.20 -6.34
N GLU A 165 14.10 8.98 -5.76
CA GLU A 165 15.07 8.01 -6.27
C GLU A 165 14.97 6.70 -5.47
N ILE A 166 14.98 5.57 -6.18
CA ILE A 166 15.11 4.26 -5.53
C ILE A 166 16.58 4.07 -5.18
N LEU A 167 16.91 4.18 -3.90
CA LEU A 167 18.26 3.98 -3.38
C LEU A 167 18.61 2.49 -3.30
N GLU A 168 17.64 1.68 -2.90
CA GLU A 168 17.74 0.22 -2.93
C GLU A 168 16.38 -0.44 -3.23
N LYS A 169 16.43 -1.54 -4.00
CA LYS A 169 15.24 -2.29 -4.41
C LYS A 169 15.03 -3.52 -3.55
N SER A 170 13.76 -3.83 -3.26
CA SER A 170 13.34 -5.12 -2.68
C SER A 170 14.08 -5.49 -1.38
N ILE A 171 14.11 -4.53 -0.45
CA ILE A 171 14.82 -4.62 0.84
C ILE A 171 14.06 -5.41 1.91
N HIS A 172 12.88 -5.93 1.57
CA HIS A 172 12.09 -6.76 2.47
C HIS A 172 12.73 -8.15 2.67
N ASP A 173 12.53 -8.70 3.85
CA ASP A 173 13.20 -9.91 4.34
C ASP A 173 12.68 -11.15 3.57
N LEU A 174 11.37 -11.27 3.36
CA LEU A 174 10.73 -12.40 2.68
C LEU A 174 10.67 -12.21 1.16
N LYS A 175 11.57 -12.82 0.38
CA LYS A 175 11.65 -12.63 -1.09
C LYS A 175 10.38 -12.94 -1.88
N HIS A 176 9.48 -13.76 -1.34
CA HIS A 176 8.17 -14.03 -1.93
C HIS A 176 7.05 -13.45 -1.05
N ASN A 177 7.10 -12.15 -0.83
CA ASN A 177 6.07 -11.43 -0.08
C ASN A 177 4.87 -11.14 -0.98
N LEU A 178 3.77 -11.86 -0.77
CA LEU A 178 2.52 -11.70 -1.52
C LEU A 178 1.43 -11.22 -0.59
N THR A 179 0.60 -10.30 -1.07
CA THR A 179 -0.66 -9.95 -0.41
C THR A 179 -1.82 -10.43 -1.27
N LEU A 180 -2.73 -11.21 -0.67
CA LEU A 180 -4.01 -11.57 -1.24
C LEU A 180 -4.96 -10.38 -1.13
N PHE A 181 -5.51 -9.97 -2.26
CA PHE A 181 -6.55 -8.95 -2.37
C PHE A 181 -7.87 -9.58 -2.82
N LEU A 182 -8.97 -8.99 -2.36
CA LEU A 182 -10.33 -9.31 -2.78
C LEU A 182 -10.87 -8.18 -3.63
N GLY A 183 -11.37 -8.51 -4.82
CA GLY A 183 -12.26 -7.65 -5.59
C GLY A 183 -13.70 -7.90 -5.13
N ILE A 184 -14.35 -6.86 -4.62
CA ILE A 184 -15.72 -6.93 -4.10
C ILE A 184 -16.65 -5.98 -4.85
N LYS A 185 -17.93 -6.36 -4.94
CA LYS A 185 -19.02 -5.48 -5.38
C LYS A 185 -20.20 -5.60 -4.42
N LYS A 186 -21.21 -4.75 -4.59
CA LYS A 186 -22.44 -4.85 -3.81
C LYS A 186 -23.10 -6.22 -4.01
N LEU A 187 -23.55 -6.81 -2.91
CA LEU A 187 -24.38 -8.03 -2.93
C LEU A 187 -25.71 -7.70 -3.63
N GLU A 188 -26.01 -8.41 -4.71
CA GLU A 188 -27.31 -8.31 -5.37
C GLU A 188 -28.37 -9.03 -4.52
N ALA A 189 -29.52 -8.39 -4.30
CA ALA A 189 -30.63 -9.03 -3.62
C ALA A 189 -31.24 -10.09 -4.56
N GLU A 190 -31.37 -11.32 -4.07
CA GLU A 190 -32.12 -12.40 -4.74
C GLU A 190 -33.60 -12.07 -4.94
#